data_AF-A0A7S1UQU0-F1
#
_entry.id   AF-A0A7S1UQU0-F1
#
_cell.length_a   1.000
_cell.length_b   1.000
_cell.length_c   1.000
_cell.angle_alpha   90.00
_cell.angle_beta   90.00
_cell.angle_gamma   90.00
#
_symmetry.space_group_name_H-M   'P 1'
#
loop_
_entity.id
_entity.type
_entity.pdbx_description
1 polymer ?
#
loop_
_entity_poly.entity_id
_entity_poly.type
_entity_poly.pdbx_seq_one_letter_code
_entity_poly.pdbx_strand_id
1 'polypeptide(L)'
;GTTTQHFGLGGSVVHQRHPMHRFFNGVMMLTIFAAANMALGQLIGIGFEVVGPIQYVLRVYVVIMCGLVIINELEWFPKWTKDAALLKFWPTRGAFYLFIGVLGLEENDVSPARANTGMSVVGRQAALNYIKIVAWLMVCVGLLYMTMGLFCGQVLLKKLRDEYAGKTGKKAESEEPLKSGEPSGTGVV
;
A
#
# COMPACT_ATOMS: atom_id res chain seq x y z
N GLY A 1 -42.38 8.37 37.87
CA GLY A 1 -42.44 7.24 36.94
C GLY A 1 -41.13 7.17 36.20
N THR A 2 -40.23 6.29 36.64
CA THR A 2 -38.87 6.14 36.14
C THR A 2 -38.83 4.89 35.27
N THR A 3 -38.71 5.08 33.96
CA THR A 3 -38.62 3.98 32.99
C THR A 3 -37.15 3.60 32.81
N THR A 4 -36.77 2.50 33.45
CA THR A 4 -35.46 1.85 33.30
C THR A 4 -35.44 1.10 31.97
N GLN A 5 -34.72 1.59 30.96
CA GLN A 5 -34.42 0.83 29.75
C GLN A 5 -33.24 -0.11 30.00
N HIS A 6 -33.53 -1.41 30.06
CA HIS A 6 -32.54 -2.48 29.96
C HIS A 6 -32.12 -2.65 28.49
N PHE A 7 -30.97 -2.10 28.11
CA PHE A 7 -30.27 -2.48 26.88
C PHE A 7 -29.43 -3.73 27.15
N GLY A 8 -30.07 -4.89 26.98
CA GLY A 8 -29.38 -6.15 26.78
C GLY A 8 -29.05 -6.32 25.31
N LEU A 9 -27.77 -6.61 25.01
CA LEU A 9 -27.24 -7.47 23.94
C LEU A 9 -25.78 -7.09 23.65
N GLY A 10 -24.93 -7.28 24.65
CA GLY A 10 -23.48 -7.40 24.46
C GLY A 10 -23.15 -8.79 23.91
N GLY A 11 -23.64 -9.08 22.70
CA GLY A 11 -23.15 -10.21 21.94
C GLY A 11 -21.71 -9.90 21.56
N SER A 12 -20.76 -10.48 22.28
CA SER A 12 -19.36 -10.51 21.86
C SER A 12 -19.29 -11.29 20.56
N VAL A 13 -19.46 -10.59 19.43
CA VAL A 13 -19.11 -11.09 18.10
C VAL A 13 -17.61 -11.29 18.16
N VAL A 14 -17.18 -12.50 18.53
CA VAL A 14 -15.82 -12.97 18.40
C VAL A 14 -15.52 -12.87 16.92
N HIS A 15 -14.93 -11.73 16.52
CA HIS A 15 -14.46 -11.48 15.18
C HIS A 15 -13.47 -12.58 14.86
N GLN A 16 -13.93 -13.59 14.11
CA GLN A 16 -13.09 -14.63 13.53
C GLN A 16 -12.04 -13.89 12.70
N ARG A 17 -10.83 -13.73 13.24
CA ARG A 17 -9.79 -12.92 12.60
C ARG A 17 -9.40 -13.63 11.31
N HIS A 18 -9.86 -13.10 10.19
CA HIS A 18 -9.58 -13.63 8.87
C HIS A 18 -8.05 -13.77 8.71
N PRO A 19 -7.53 -14.92 8.27
CA PRO A 19 -6.08 -15.15 8.13
C PRO A 19 -5.39 -14.11 7.24
N MET A 20 -6.14 -13.52 6.29
CA MET A 20 -5.74 -12.37 5.46
C MET A 20 -5.19 -11.19 6.27
N HIS A 21 -5.79 -10.86 7.41
CA HIS A 21 -5.33 -9.73 8.23
C HIS A 21 -3.98 -10.01 8.89
N ARG A 22 -3.72 -11.27 9.28
CA ARG A 22 -2.41 -11.65 9.85
C ARG A 22 -1.31 -11.59 8.80
N PHE A 23 -1.61 -12.07 7.59
CA PHE A 23 -0.68 -11.97 6.46
C PHE A 23 -0.36 -10.51 6.14
N PHE A 24 -1.39 -9.66 6.06
CA PHE A 24 -1.20 -8.23 5.80
C PHE A 24 -0.31 -7.55 6.84
N ASN A 25 -0.55 -7.80 8.14
CA ASN A 25 0.32 -7.30 9.20
C ASN A 25 1.76 -7.80 9.07
N GLY A 26 1.97 -9.04 8.63
CA GLY A 26 3.30 -9.58 8.37
C GLY A 26 4.03 -8.82 7.26
N VAL A 27 3.35 -8.52 6.16
CA VAL A 27 3.91 -7.75 5.04
C VAL A 27 4.24 -6.31 5.47
N MET A 28 3.39 -5.67 6.28
CA MET A 28 3.67 -4.34 6.83
C MET A 28 4.94 -4.34 7.69
N MET A 29 5.07 -5.30 8.61
CA MET A 29 6.26 -5.40 9.48
C MET A 29 7.53 -5.65 8.67
N LEU A 30 7.45 -6.50 7.64
CA LEU A 30 8.57 -6.76 6.73
C LEU A 30 8.97 -5.49 5.95
N THR A 31 7.99 -4.68 5.53
CA THR A 31 8.22 -3.41 4.83
C THR A 31 8.94 -2.40 5.74
N ILE A 32 8.46 -2.23 6.97
CA ILE A 32 9.09 -1.34 7.97
C ILE A 32 10.52 -1.79 8.23
N PHE A 33 10.74 -3.10 8.42
CA PHE A 33 12.07 -3.66 8.64
C PHE A 33 13.00 -3.41 7.45
N ALA A 34 12.55 -3.66 6.22
CA ALA A 34 13.33 -3.41 5.01
C ALA A 34 13.69 -1.93 4.86
N ALA A 35 12.72 -1.03 5.04
CA ALA A 35 12.92 0.41 4.96
C ALA A 35 13.89 0.93 6.04
N ALA A 36 13.81 0.40 7.28
CA ALA A 36 14.72 0.77 8.36
C ALA A 36 16.17 0.32 8.07
N ASN A 37 16.37 -0.91 7.60
CA ASN A 37 17.72 -1.38 7.23
C ASN A 37 18.30 -0.59 6.05
N MET A 38 17.47 -0.24 5.08
CA MET A 38 17.88 0.58 3.93
C MET A 38 18.28 1.99 4.38
N ALA A 39 17.49 2.63 5.25
CA ALA A 39 17.82 3.94 5.81
C ALA A 39 19.13 3.90 6.62
N LEU A 40 19.34 2.87 7.43
CA LEU A 40 20.59 2.67 8.17
C LEU A 40 21.79 2.50 7.22
N GLY A 41 21.65 1.71 6.16
CA GLY A 41 22.69 1.55 5.14
C GLY A 41 23.08 2.89 4.50
N GLN A 42 22.11 3.75 4.22
CA GLN A 42 22.35 5.08 3.67
C GLN A 42 23.00 6.04 4.66
N LEU A 43 22.60 6.01 5.93
CA LEU A 43 23.22 6.82 6.99
C LEU A 43 24.68 6.44 7.22
N ILE A 44 24.97 5.13 7.24
CA ILE A 44 26.35 4.63 7.32
C ILE A 44 27.13 5.10 6.09
N GLY A 45 26.57 4.95 4.88
CA GLY A 45 27.20 5.41 3.65
C GLY A 45 27.56 6.89 3.66
N ILE A 46 26.66 7.74 4.17
CA ILE A 46 26.92 9.19 4.33
C ILE A 46 28.08 9.46 5.30
N GLY A 47 28.19 8.69 6.40
CA GLY A 47 29.21 8.91 7.42
C GLY A 47 30.61 8.47 7.01
N PHE A 48 30.73 7.47 6.13
CA PHE A 48 32.02 6.85 5.80
C PHE A 48 32.52 7.15 4.38
N GLU A 49 31.65 7.49 3.42
CA GLU A 49 32.05 7.73 2.03
C GLU A 49 32.06 9.22 1.70
N VAL A 50 33.22 9.72 1.24
CA VAL A 50 33.32 11.06 0.65
C VAL A 50 32.71 11.00 -0.76
N VAL A 51 31.41 11.25 -0.83
CA VAL A 51 30.65 11.20 -2.09
C VAL A 51 30.53 12.58 -2.72
N GLY A 52 30.31 12.62 -4.03
CA GLY A 52 30.01 13.86 -4.73
C GLY A 52 28.70 14.51 -4.22
N PRO A 53 28.52 15.83 -4.37
CA PRO A 53 27.35 16.54 -3.83
C PRO A 53 26.02 15.98 -4.35
N ILE A 54 25.97 15.53 -5.60
CA ILE A 54 24.78 14.93 -6.21
C ILE A 54 24.41 13.60 -5.52
N GLN A 55 25.40 12.75 -5.26
CA GLN A 55 25.19 11.46 -4.58
C GLN A 55 24.75 11.67 -3.14
N TYR A 56 25.32 12.66 -2.46
CA TYR A 56 24.90 13.03 -1.10
C TYR A 56 23.41 13.41 -1.05
N VAL A 57 22.96 14.26 -1.97
CA VAL A 57 21.55 14.68 -2.04
C VAL A 57 20.62 13.48 -2.31
N LEU A 58 21.02 12.57 -3.19
CA LEU A 58 20.25 11.35 -3.47
C LEU A 58 20.12 10.47 -2.21
N ARG A 59 21.22 10.27 -1.44
CA ARG A 59 21.19 9.50 -0.18
C ARG A 59 20.22 10.08 0.83
N VAL A 60 20.29 11.40 1.02
CA VAL A 60 19.40 12.12 1.95
C VAL A 60 17.95 11.97 1.50
N TYR A 61 17.68 12.09 0.19
CA TYR A 61 16.35 11.87 -0.36
C TYR A 61 15.83 10.45 -0.09
N VAL A 62 16.65 9.42 -0.31
CA VAL A 62 16.28 8.03 -0.03
C VAL A 62 15.98 7.81 1.47
N VAL A 63 16.79 8.39 2.36
CA VAL A 63 16.55 8.30 3.83
C VAL A 63 15.21 8.94 4.20
N ILE A 64 14.90 10.13 3.67
CA ILE A 64 13.63 10.81 3.89
C ILE A 64 12.47 9.95 3.36
N MET A 65 12.61 9.40 2.16
CA MET A 65 11.60 8.54 1.56
C MET A 65 11.36 7.26 2.35
N CYS A 66 12.41 6.61 2.86
CA CYS A 66 12.27 5.48 3.80
C CYS A 66 11.54 5.88 5.08
N GLY A 67 11.81 7.08 5.62
CA GLY A 67 11.07 7.64 6.75
C GLY A 67 9.58 7.80 6.47
N LEU A 68 9.23 8.32 5.29
CA LEU A 68 7.84 8.42 4.84
C LEU A 68 7.16 7.06 4.72
N VAL A 69 7.86 6.04 4.20
CA VAL A 69 7.35 4.65 4.17
C VAL A 69 7.05 4.16 5.58
N ILE A 70 7.97 4.33 6.53
CA ILE A 70 7.80 3.89 7.92
C ILE A 70 6.61 4.60 8.57
N ILE A 71 6.51 5.93 8.43
CA ILE A 71 5.39 6.72 8.97
C ILE A 71 4.06 6.26 8.36
N ASN A 72 4.05 5.94 7.07
CA ASN A 72 2.87 5.48 6.35
C ASN A 72 2.45 4.05 6.76
N GLU A 73 3.39 3.14 7.00
CA GLU A 73 3.12 1.78 7.51
C GLU A 73 2.71 1.77 8.99
N LEU A 74 3.25 2.68 9.81
CA LEU A 74 2.90 2.76 11.23
C LEU A 74 1.51 3.35 11.48
N GLU A 75 0.84 3.87 10.44
CA GLU A 75 -0.44 4.58 10.52
C GLU A 75 -0.49 5.58 11.69
N TRP A 76 0.67 6.13 12.09
CA TRP A 76 0.82 6.80 13.39
C TRP A 76 0.01 8.10 13.47
N PHE A 77 -0.29 8.70 12.31
CA PHE A 77 -1.05 9.94 12.17
C PHE A 77 -2.25 9.76 11.22
N PRO A 78 -3.30 9.02 11.61
CA PRO A 78 -4.46 8.77 10.76
C PRO A 78 -5.24 10.03 10.38
N LYS A 79 -4.94 11.18 11.02
CA LYS A 79 -5.51 12.49 10.69
C LYS A 79 -4.81 13.17 9.51
N TRP A 80 -3.50 12.98 9.33
CA TRP A 80 -2.74 13.61 8.24
C TRP A 80 -2.76 12.77 6.96
N THR A 81 -2.78 11.43 7.08
CA THR A 81 -2.73 10.54 5.92
C THR A 81 -4.05 10.45 5.14
N LYS A 82 -5.17 10.90 5.71
CA LYS A 82 -6.50 10.79 5.10
C LYS A 82 -6.73 11.74 3.92
N ASP A 83 -5.98 12.84 3.85
CA ASP A 83 -6.18 13.89 2.84
C ASP A 83 -5.33 13.66 1.58
N ALA A 84 -4.28 12.86 1.66
CA ALA A 84 -3.43 12.55 0.52
C ALA A 84 -4.05 11.42 -0.34
N ALA A 85 -4.72 11.80 -1.43
CA ALA A 85 -5.32 10.84 -2.38
C ALA A 85 -4.33 9.79 -2.92
N LEU A 86 -3.05 10.16 -3.07
CA LEU A 86 -1.98 9.25 -3.53
C LEU A 86 -1.66 8.11 -2.55
N LEU A 87 -1.84 8.35 -1.25
CA LEU A 87 -1.61 7.36 -0.19
C LEU A 87 -2.84 6.47 0.06
N LYS A 88 -4.00 6.89 -0.48
CA LYS A 88 -5.28 6.16 -0.40
C LYS A 88 -5.34 4.98 -1.37
N PHE A 89 -4.68 5.10 -2.52
CA PHE A 89 -4.61 4.03 -3.50
C PHE A 89 -3.52 3.02 -3.13
N TRP A 90 -3.94 1.78 -2.90
CA TRP A 90 -3.04 0.68 -2.54
C TRP A 90 -1.98 0.35 -3.61
N PRO A 91 -2.33 0.32 -4.92
CA PRO A 91 -1.33 0.05 -5.95
C PRO A 91 -0.27 1.15 -6.08
N THR A 92 -0.64 2.42 -5.91
CA THR A 92 0.31 3.55 -6.00
C THR A 92 1.30 3.53 -4.84
N ARG A 93 0.86 3.15 -3.64
CA ARG A 93 1.73 2.91 -2.47
C ARG A 93 2.77 1.82 -2.75
N GLY A 94 2.35 0.68 -3.31
CA GLY A 94 3.26 -0.39 -3.72
C GLY A 94 4.26 0.04 -4.81
N ALA A 95 3.79 0.76 -5.82
CA ALA A 95 4.64 1.30 -6.89
C ALA A 95 5.67 2.30 -6.36
N PHE A 96 5.30 3.11 -5.38
CA PHE A 96 6.23 4.03 -4.71
C PHE A 96 7.33 3.29 -3.94
N TYR A 97 7.00 2.19 -3.27
CA TYR A 97 7.98 1.37 -2.56
C TYR A 97 8.95 0.66 -3.52
N LEU A 98 8.41 0.17 -4.64
CA LEU A 98 9.21 -0.38 -5.72
C LEU A 98 10.19 0.66 -6.27
N PHE A 99 9.73 1.88 -6.52
CA PHE A 99 10.56 2.97 -7.00
C PHE A 99 11.69 3.31 -6.02
N ILE A 100 11.41 3.39 -4.71
CA ILE A 100 12.45 3.61 -3.68
C ILE A 100 13.48 2.47 -3.69
N GLY A 101 13.02 1.22 -3.79
CA GLY A 101 13.92 0.06 -3.87
C GLY A 101 14.84 0.12 -5.09
N VAL A 102 14.30 0.45 -6.26
CA VAL A 102 15.07 0.62 -7.51
C VAL A 102 16.05 1.80 -7.40
N LEU A 103 15.62 2.94 -6.87
CA LEU A 103 16.52 4.08 -6.62
C LEU A 103 17.70 3.69 -5.73
N GLY A 104 17.45 2.88 -4.69
CA GLY A 104 18.53 2.39 -3.84
C GLY A 104 19.49 1.42 -4.53
N LEU A 105 19.00 0.60 -5.47
CA LEU A 105 19.85 -0.28 -6.28
C LEU A 105 20.76 0.52 -7.21
N GLU A 106 20.19 1.50 -7.93
CA GLU A 106 20.93 2.39 -8.82
C GLU A 106 22.02 3.16 -8.06
N GLU A 107 21.69 3.66 -6.87
CA GLU A 107 22.64 4.39 -6.06
C GLU A 107 23.78 3.50 -5.53
N ASN A 108 23.45 2.26 -5.16
CA ASN A 108 24.43 1.28 -4.69
C ASN A 108 25.41 0.85 -5.79
N ASP A 109 24.95 0.73 -7.03
CA ASP A 109 25.77 0.28 -8.16
C ASP A 109 26.79 1.35 -8.61
N VAL A 110 26.49 2.64 -8.40
CA VAL A 110 27.40 3.74 -8.74
C VAL A 110 28.49 3.97 -7.67
N SER A 111 28.27 3.56 -6.41
CA SER A 111 29.26 3.73 -5.32
C SER A 111 30.56 2.89 -5.44
N PRO A 112 30.57 1.61 -5.88
CA PRO A 112 31.79 0.80 -5.92
C PRO A 112 32.87 1.35 -6.85
N ALA A 113 32.51 2.12 -7.89
CA ALA A 113 33.45 2.67 -8.86
C ALA A 113 34.32 3.83 -8.33
N ARG A 114 34.01 4.40 -7.14
CA ARG A 114 34.65 5.66 -6.68
C ARG A 114 35.49 5.57 -5.41
N ALA A 115 35.39 4.51 -4.62
CA ALA A 115 36.12 4.42 -3.35
C ALA A 115 37.51 3.76 -3.53
N ASN A 116 38.54 4.58 -3.72
CA ASN A 116 39.97 4.19 -3.65
C ASN A 116 40.52 4.26 -2.20
N THR A 117 39.67 4.22 -1.18
CA THR A 117 40.02 4.48 0.22
C THR A 117 40.15 3.19 1.04
N GLY A 118 41.40 2.76 1.23
CA GLY A 118 42.05 2.12 2.40
C GLY A 118 41.36 1.07 3.31
N MET A 119 40.10 0.74 3.15
CA MET A 119 39.37 -0.22 3.99
C MET A 119 39.66 -1.65 3.54
N SER A 120 39.71 -2.61 4.47
CA SER A 120 39.98 -4.02 4.13
C SER A 120 38.96 -4.54 3.12
N VAL A 121 39.46 -5.14 2.03
CA VAL A 121 38.66 -5.57 0.87
C VAL A 121 37.50 -6.49 1.29
N VAL A 122 37.70 -7.30 2.32
CA VAL A 122 36.73 -8.29 2.82
C VAL A 122 35.53 -7.62 3.51
N GLY A 123 35.77 -6.64 4.40
CA GLY A 123 34.69 -5.94 5.10
C GLY A 123 33.80 -5.13 4.15
N ARG A 124 34.42 -4.52 3.14
CA ARG A 124 33.71 -3.74 2.12
C ARG A 124 32.80 -4.60 1.26
N GLN A 125 33.29 -5.74 0.77
CA GLN A 125 32.48 -6.62 -0.09
C GLN A 125 31.25 -7.13 0.66
N ALA A 126 31.39 -7.45 1.95
CA ALA A 126 30.28 -7.87 2.79
C ALA A 126 29.23 -6.76 2.95
N ALA A 127 29.64 -5.52 3.19
CA ALA A 127 28.73 -4.38 3.32
C ALA A 127 27.96 -4.09 2.02
N LEU A 128 28.65 -4.12 0.87
CA LEU A 128 28.01 -3.92 -0.44
C LEU A 128 27.00 -5.03 -0.75
N ASN A 129 27.37 -6.29 -0.51
CA ASN A 129 26.47 -7.42 -0.69
C ASN A 129 25.25 -7.32 0.24
N TYR A 130 25.43 -6.87 1.49
CA TYR A 130 24.34 -6.67 2.43
C TYR A 130 23.34 -5.62 1.93
N ILE A 131 23.82 -4.45 1.51
CA ILE A 131 22.93 -3.38 1.01
C ILE A 131 22.19 -3.85 -0.25
N LYS A 132 22.88 -4.57 -1.14
CA LYS A 132 22.27 -5.16 -2.34
C LYS A 132 21.14 -6.12 -1.99
N ILE A 133 21.33 -6.99 -1.00
CA ILE A 133 20.29 -7.92 -0.52
C ILE A 133 19.10 -7.15 0.04
N VAL A 134 19.33 -6.15 0.88
CA VAL A 134 18.27 -5.33 1.48
C VAL A 134 17.48 -4.56 0.42
N ALA A 135 18.15 -4.02 -0.59
CA ALA A 135 17.51 -3.33 -1.70
C ALA A 135 16.62 -4.28 -2.53
N TRP A 136 17.09 -5.50 -2.82
CA TRP A 136 16.28 -6.53 -3.45
C TRP A 136 15.08 -6.96 -2.61
N LEU A 137 15.23 -7.05 -1.28
CA LEU A 137 14.11 -7.31 -0.37
C LEU A 137 13.05 -6.21 -0.48
N MET A 138 13.46 -4.94 -0.52
CA MET A 138 12.54 -3.81 -0.66
C MET A 138 11.78 -3.85 -2.00
N VAL A 139 12.46 -4.19 -3.10
CA VAL A 139 11.85 -4.38 -4.42
C VAL A 139 10.83 -5.53 -4.41
N CYS A 140 11.19 -6.69 -3.84
CA CYS A 140 10.29 -7.83 -3.72
C CYS A 140 9.06 -7.49 -2.88
N VAL A 141 9.24 -6.77 -1.77
CA VAL A 141 8.13 -6.31 -0.93
C VAL A 141 7.23 -5.34 -1.68
N GLY A 142 7.78 -4.38 -2.43
CA GLY A 142 7.02 -3.47 -3.29
C GLY A 142 6.17 -4.21 -4.33
N LEU A 143 6.74 -5.22 -5.00
CA LEU A 143 6.02 -6.08 -5.95
C LEU A 143 4.90 -6.90 -5.28
N LEU A 144 5.17 -7.48 -4.11
CA LEU A 144 4.16 -8.20 -3.34
C LEU A 144 3.01 -7.26 -2.93
N TYR A 145 3.33 -6.04 -2.50
CA TYR A 145 2.33 -5.03 -2.16
C TYR A 145 1.48 -4.62 -3.37
N MET A 146 2.13 -4.44 -4.52
CA MET A 146 1.46 -4.06 -5.75
C MET A 146 0.52 -5.18 -6.23
N THR A 147 0.99 -6.43 -6.27
CA THR A 147 0.18 -7.58 -6.68
C THR A 147 -1.00 -7.79 -5.75
N MET A 148 -0.80 -7.76 -4.43
CA MET A 148 -1.89 -7.86 -3.47
C MET A 148 -2.90 -6.72 -3.63
N GLY A 149 -2.43 -5.49 -3.84
CA GLY A 149 -3.30 -4.34 -4.12
C GLY A 149 -4.11 -4.49 -5.40
N LEU A 150 -3.51 -5.03 -6.47
CA LEU A 150 -4.19 -5.29 -7.74
C LEU A 150 -5.24 -6.40 -7.59
N PHE A 151 -4.91 -7.51 -6.95
CA PHE A 151 -5.86 -8.61 -6.71
C PHE A 151 -7.02 -8.16 -5.80
N CYS A 152 -6.76 -7.45 -4.71
CA CYS A 152 -7.81 -6.93 -3.83
C CYS A 152 -8.68 -5.87 -4.53
N GLY A 153 -8.07 -4.98 -5.32
CA GLY A 153 -8.78 -3.96 -6.09
C GLY A 153 -9.71 -4.58 -7.14
N GLN A 154 -9.25 -5.59 -7.87
CA GLN A 154 -10.06 -6.31 -8.85
C GLN A 154 -11.22 -7.06 -8.19
N VAL A 155 -11.00 -7.72 -7.05
CA VAL A 155 -12.06 -8.39 -6.29
C VAL A 155 -13.11 -7.39 -5.81
N LEU A 156 -12.69 -6.23 -5.29
CA LEU A 156 -13.61 -5.19 -4.83
C LEU A 156 -14.40 -4.57 -5.99
N LEU A 157 -13.74 -4.27 -7.11
CA LEU A 157 -14.39 -3.76 -8.31
C LEU A 157 -15.43 -4.74 -8.85
N LYS A 158 -15.11 -6.04 -8.84
CA LYS A 158 -16.05 -7.10 -9.24
C LYS A 158 -17.27 -7.11 -8.32
N LYS A 159 -17.06 -7.10 -7.00
CA LYS A 159 -18.18 -7.02 -6.03
C LYS A 159 -19.05 -5.79 -6.22
N LEU A 160 -18.44 -4.62 -6.42
CA LEU A 160 -19.18 -3.38 -6.67
C LEU A 160 -20.00 -3.48 -7.96
N ARG A 161 -19.38 -3.96 -9.04
CA ARG A 161 -20.07 -4.16 -10.33
C ARG A 161 -21.26 -5.11 -10.20
N ASP A 162 -21.13 -6.19 -9.44
CA ASP A 162 -22.21 -7.14 -9.18
C ASP A 162 -23.35 -6.49 -8.37
N GLU A 163 -23.03 -5.66 -7.37
CA GLU A 163 -24.04 -4.90 -6.61
C GLU A 163 -24.80 -3.87 -7.46
N TYR A 164 -24.11 -3.17 -8.37
CA TYR A 164 -24.74 -2.22 -9.28
C TYR A 164 -25.63 -2.94 -10.31
N ALA A 165 -25.18 -4.05 -10.88
CA ALA A 165 -25.97 -4.84 -11.82
C ALA A 165 -27.28 -5.37 -11.20
N GLY A 166 -27.23 -5.83 -9.94
CA GLY A 166 -28.42 -6.30 -9.22
C GLY A 166 -29.45 -5.21 -8.92
N LYS A 167 -29.02 -3.95 -8.72
CA LYS A 167 -29.92 -2.82 -8.46
C LYS A 167 -30.61 -2.31 -9.73
N THR A 168 -29.95 -2.39 -10.89
CA THR A 168 -30.55 -1.98 -12.16
C THR A 168 -31.63 -2.97 -12.61
N GLY A 169 -31.44 -4.27 -12.38
CA GLY A 169 -32.46 -5.29 -12.68
C GLY A 169 -33.74 -5.14 -11.85
N LYS A 170 -33.61 -4.87 -10.54
CA LYS A 170 -34.77 -4.67 -9.66
C LYS A 170 -35.58 -3.40 -9.96
N LYS A 171 -34.94 -2.34 -10.46
CA LYS A 171 -35.65 -1.11 -10.86
C LYS A 171 -36.42 -1.28 -12.17
N ALA A 172 -35.85 -1.98 -13.15
CA ALA A 172 -36.53 -2.27 -14.42
C ALA A 172 -37.80 -3.13 -14.22
N GLU A 173 -37.76 -4.10 -13.29
CA GLU A 173 -38.92 -4.96 -12.99
C GLU A 173 -40.01 -4.25 -12.17
N SER A 174 -39.69 -3.15 -11.47
CA SER A 174 -40.67 -2.36 -10.70
C SER A 174 -41.32 -1.22 -11.49
N GLU A 175 -40.80 -0.85 -12.66
CA GLU A 175 -41.43 0.12 -13.58
C GLU A 175 -42.37 -0.53 -14.61
N GLU A 176 -42.51 -1.86 -14.61
CA GLU A 176 -43.45 -2.58 -15.47
C GLU A 176 -44.70 -3.05 -14.69
N PRO A 177 -45.57 -2.12 -14.26
CA PRO A 177 -47.01 -2.37 -14.43
C PRO A 177 -47.84 -1.07 -14.53
N LEU A 178 -48.11 -0.53 -15.72
CA LEU A 178 -49.39 0.13 -16.09
C LEU A 178 -49.41 0.63 -17.55
N LYS A 179 -49.49 -0.29 -18.52
CA LYS A 179 -50.28 -0.03 -19.73
C LYS A 179 -51.39 -1.08 -19.81
N SER A 180 -52.20 -1.12 -18.75
CA SER A 180 -53.51 -1.73 -18.79
C SER A 180 -54.48 -0.74 -19.44
N GLY A 181 -54.90 -1.06 -20.66
CA GLY A 181 -56.22 -0.71 -21.18
C GLY A 181 -56.47 0.77 -21.47
N GLU A 182 -56.25 1.17 -22.72
CA GLU A 182 -57.24 2.04 -23.35
C GLU A 182 -58.33 1.15 -23.96
N PRO A 183 -59.60 1.31 -23.55
CA PRO A 183 -60.70 0.49 -24.01
C PRO A 183 -61.06 0.83 -25.46
N SER A 184 -61.19 -0.24 -26.24
CA SER A 184 -61.95 -0.28 -27.48
C SER A 184 -63.36 0.23 -27.25
N GLY A 185 -63.66 1.42 -27.76
CA GLY A 185 -64.98 2.05 -27.78
C GLY A 185 -65.47 2.22 -29.22
N THR A 186 -66.16 1.19 -29.71
CA THR A 186 -67.36 1.19 -30.56
C THR A 186 -68.06 2.57 -30.56
N GLY A 187 -68.26 3.25 -31.70
CA GLY A 187 -69.35 3.05 -32.66
C GLY A 187 -70.66 3.74 -32.19
N VAL A 188 -71.50 4.22 -33.14
CA VAL A 188 -72.81 4.95 -32.99
C VAL A 188 -72.64 6.49 -33.10
N VAL A 189 -73.09 7.25 -34.11
CA VAL A 189 -73.91 7.08 -35.35
C VAL A 189 -73.29 7.98 -36.42
#